data_AF-A0A0G0JGP9-F1
#
_entry.id   AF-A0A0G0JGP9-F1
#
_cell.length_a   1.000
_cell.length_b   1.000
_cell.length_c   1.000
_cell.angle_alpha   90.00
_cell.angle_beta   90.00
_cell.angle_gamma   90.00
#
_symmetry.space_group_name_H-M   'P 1'
#
loop_
_entity.id
_entity.type
_entity.pdbx_description
1 polymer ?
#
loop_
_entity_poly.entity_id
_entity_poly.type
_entity_poly.pdbx_seq_one_letter_code
_entity_poly.pdbx_strand_id
1 'polypeptide(L)'
;MNAKIAAVNISGLIRTALPNYVQRFVTLGSFITFILRYLFPLAGLLVLIYLIFGGYQIMFSGGNPQAIAQGKSKVTNAIVGFIIVFTAFWIVQGMAIVLGLADLVTIFGQ
;
A
#
# COMPACT_ATOMS: atom_id res chain seq x y z
N MET A 1 -27.45 -15.94 -49.98
CA MET A 1 -26.33 -16.25 -49.05
C MET A 1 -25.82 -14.95 -48.41
N ASN A 2 -26.63 -14.18 -47.65
CA ASN A 2 -26.26 -12.78 -47.29
C ASN A 2 -26.65 -12.32 -45.86
N ALA A 3 -26.84 -13.22 -44.89
CA ALA A 3 -27.34 -12.81 -43.56
C ALA A 3 -26.26 -12.72 -42.45
N LYS A 4 -25.02 -13.16 -42.70
CA LYS A 4 -23.99 -13.27 -41.65
C LYS A 4 -22.99 -12.12 -41.57
N ILE A 5 -23.05 -11.15 -42.47
CA ILE A 5 -22.05 -10.06 -42.55
C ILE A 5 -22.55 -8.77 -41.86
N ALA A 6 -23.87 -8.61 -41.69
CA ALA A 6 -24.48 -7.43 -41.04
C ALA A 6 -24.34 -7.41 -39.50
N ALA A 7 -23.97 -8.53 -38.87
CA ALA A 7 -23.84 -8.65 -37.41
C ALA A 7 -22.41 -8.44 -36.90
N VAL A 8 -21.43 -8.21 -37.79
CA VAL A 8 -20.06 -7.87 -37.39
C VAL A 8 -20.05 -6.41 -36.98
N ASN A 9 -20.54 -6.17 -35.77
CA ASN A 9 -20.49 -4.87 -35.13
C ASN A 9 -19.04 -4.62 -34.73
N ILE A 10 -18.30 -3.93 -35.60
CA ILE A 10 -16.87 -3.65 -35.41
C ILE A 10 -16.65 -2.97 -34.05
N SER A 11 -17.59 -2.12 -33.62
CA SER A 11 -17.58 -1.49 -32.29
C SER A 11 -17.79 -2.48 -31.14
N GLY A 12 -18.61 -3.51 -31.34
CA GLY A 12 -18.79 -4.62 -30.40
C GLY A 12 -17.52 -5.47 -30.26
N LEU A 13 -16.86 -5.78 -31.38
CA LEU A 13 -15.60 -6.53 -31.36
C LEU A 13 -14.45 -5.77 -30.69
N ILE A 14 -14.36 -4.46 -30.89
CA ILE A 14 -13.35 -3.61 -30.23
C ILE A 14 -13.55 -3.61 -28.69
N ARG A 15 -14.81 -3.55 -28.22
CA ARG A 15 -15.13 -3.57 -26.78
C ARG A 15 -14.86 -4.93 -26.12
N THR A 16 -15.07 -6.03 -26.85
CA THR A 16 -14.83 -7.39 -26.32
C THR A 16 -13.36 -7.80 -26.42
N ALA A 17 -12.63 -7.31 -27.42
CA ALA A 17 -11.20 -7.64 -27.62
C ALA A 17 -10.25 -6.80 -26.77
N LEU A 18 -10.66 -5.58 -26.37
CA LEU A 18 -9.83 -4.68 -25.56
C LEU A 18 -10.66 -4.04 -24.42
N PRO A 19 -11.22 -4.83 -23.49
CA PRO A 19 -12.05 -4.30 -22.39
C PRO A 19 -11.30 -3.29 -21.50
N ASN A 20 -9.96 -3.32 -21.49
CA ASN A 20 -9.12 -2.60 -20.53
C ASN A 20 -8.14 -1.56 -21.12
N TYR A 21 -8.15 -1.30 -22.44
CA TYR A 21 -7.06 -0.51 -23.07
C TYR A 21 -7.33 1.00 -23.20
N VAL A 22 -8.58 1.47 -23.09
CA VAL A 22 -8.94 2.88 -23.39
C VAL A 22 -9.05 3.78 -22.14
N GLN A 23 -8.85 3.25 -20.93
CA GLN A 23 -9.07 4.03 -19.68
C GLN A 23 -7.85 4.11 -18.76
N ARG A 24 -6.69 3.56 -19.15
CA ARG A 24 -5.48 3.66 -18.31
C ARG A 24 -4.75 4.98 -18.57
N PHE A 25 -5.40 6.09 -18.24
CA PHE A 25 -4.64 7.29 -17.90
C PHE A 25 -3.85 6.96 -16.64
N VAL A 26 -2.54 7.21 -16.65
CA VAL A 26 -1.75 7.24 -15.41
C VAL A 26 -2.22 8.47 -14.64
N THR A 27 -3.32 8.33 -13.92
CA THR A 27 -3.81 9.34 -12.99
C THR A 27 -2.88 9.36 -11.79
N LEU A 28 -2.79 10.52 -11.12
CA LEU A 28 -2.05 10.65 -9.86
C LEU A 28 -2.49 9.58 -8.84
N GLY A 29 -3.78 9.24 -8.84
CA GLY A 29 -4.33 8.14 -8.03
C GLY A 29 -3.64 6.80 -8.32
N SER A 30 -3.56 6.37 -9.59
CA SER A 30 -2.95 5.08 -9.95
C SER A 30 -1.46 4.99 -9.58
N PHE A 31 -0.72 6.10 -9.69
CA PHE A 31 0.69 6.15 -9.30
C PHE A 31 0.86 6.03 -7.77
N ILE A 32 0.04 6.75 -7.01
CA ILE A 32 0.03 6.68 -5.54
C ILE A 32 -0.37 5.26 -5.08
N THR A 33 -1.41 4.68 -5.68
CA THR A 33 -1.84 3.30 -5.40
C THR A 33 -0.71 2.31 -5.57
N PHE A 34 0.05 2.43 -6.66
CA PHE A 34 1.20 1.56 -6.93
C PHE A 34 2.26 1.67 -5.83
N ILE A 35 2.63 2.89 -5.43
CA ILE A 35 3.62 3.10 -4.36
C ILE A 35 3.12 2.53 -3.03
N LEU A 36 1.89 2.89 -2.63
CA LEU A 36 1.32 2.47 -1.35
C LEU A 36 1.22 0.94 -1.23
N ARG A 37 0.87 0.24 -2.32
CA ARG A 37 0.81 -1.22 -2.37
C ARG A 37 2.12 -1.90 -1.97
N TYR A 38 3.27 -1.33 -2.33
CA TYR A 38 4.58 -1.87 -1.94
C TYR A 38 5.09 -1.26 -0.62
N LEU A 39 4.78 0.01 -0.36
CA LEU A 39 5.28 0.73 0.80
C LEU A 39 4.71 0.22 2.12
N PHE A 40 3.41 -0.08 2.20
CA PHE A 40 2.78 -0.54 3.45
C PHE A 40 3.36 -1.88 3.96
N PRO A 41 3.50 -2.94 3.14
CA PRO A 41 4.17 -4.17 3.54
C PRO A 41 5.64 -3.96 3.95
N LEU A 42 6.37 -3.14 3.21
CA LEU A 42 7.76 -2.80 3.54
C LEU A 42 7.86 -2.05 4.87
N ALA A 43 6.98 -1.09 5.11
CA ALA A 43 6.94 -0.34 6.36
C ALA A 43 6.65 -1.25 7.56
N GLY A 44 5.69 -2.18 7.43
CA GLY A 44 5.41 -3.19 8.46
C GLY A 44 6.61 -4.08 8.77
N LEU A 45 7.34 -4.52 7.73
CA LEU A 45 8.56 -5.31 7.88
C LEU A 45 9.66 -4.51 8.57
N LEU A 46 9.87 -3.25 8.19
CA LEU A 46 10.88 -2.38 8.79
C LEU A 46 10.60 -2.14 10.28
N VAL A 47 9.34 -1.89 10.66
CA VAL A 47 8.95 -1.76 12.07
C VAL A 47 9.35 -3.01 12.86
N LEU A 48 9.07 -4.20 12.32
CA LEU A 48 9.37 -5.47 12.98
C LEU A 48 10.89 -5.63 13.18
N ILE A 49 11.68 -5.33 12.16
CA ILE A 49 13.15 -5.35 12.23
C ILE A 49 13.66 -4.37 13.30
N TYR A 50 13.16 -3.13 13.31
CA TYR A 50 13.56 -2.12 14.30
C TYR A 50 13.21 -2.53 15.73
N LEU A 51 12.06 -3.19 15.92
CA LEU A 51 11.63 -3.68 17.22
C LEU A 51 12.53 -4.82 17.71
N ILE A 52 12.92 -5.74 16.83
CA ILE A 52 13.90 -6.80 17.14
C ILE A 52 15.25 -6.19 17.52
N PHE A 53 15.79 -5.27 16.72
CA PHE A 53 17.08 -4.64 17.01
C PHE A 53 17.06 -3.82 18.30
N GLY A 54 15.98 -3.09 18.57
CA GLY A 54 15.79 -2.35 19.82
C GLY A 54 15.71 -3.29 21.02
N GLY A 55 14.93 -4.37 20.93
CA GLY A 55 14.82 -5.39 21.96
C GLY A 55 16.14 -6.11 22.22
N TYR A 56 16.84 -6.52 21.16
CA TYR A 56 18.16 -7.13 21.23
C TYR A 56 19.15 -6.21 21.97
N GLN A 57 19.18 -4.93 21.62
CA GLN A 57 20.08 -3.98 22.28
C GLN A 57 19.79 -3.82 23.79
N ILE A 58 18.52 -3.90 24.21
CA ILE A 58 18.16 -3.87 25.64
C ILE A 58 18.60 -5.18 26.32
N MET A 59 18.32 -6.34 25.72
CA MET A 59 18.63 -7.64 26.32
C MET A 59 20.15 -7.90 26.45
N PHE A 60 20.92 -7.51 25.44
CA PHE A 60 22.38 -7.72 25.38
C PHE A 60 23.20 -6.54 25.94
N SER A 61 22.55 -5.56 26.55
CA SER A 61 23.22 -4.37 27.12
C SER A 61 24.11 -4.65 28.34
N GLY A 62 24.05 -5.85 28.93
CA GLY A 62 24.88 -6.25 30.06
C GLY A 62 24.71 -5.36 31.31
N GLY A 63 23.57 -4.66 31.43
CA GLY A 63 23.30 -3.72 32.51
C GLY A 63 23.87 -2.31 32.30
N ASN A 64 24.53 -2.01 31.17
CA ASN A 64 24.97 -0.65 30.86
C ASN A 64 23.76 0.28 30.66
N PRO A 65 23.57 1.32 31.51
CA PRO A 65 22.42 2.22 31.44
C PRO A 65 22.29 2.95 30.09
N GLN A 66 23.42 3.28 29.45
CA GLN A 66 23.43 4.00 28.17
C GLN A 66 22.94 3.11 27.02
N ALA A 67 23.37 1.85 27.00
CA ALA A 67 22.92 0.88 25.99
C ALA A 67 21.42 0.57 26.15
N ILE A 68 20.94 0.46 27.39
CA ILE A 68 19.50 0.29 27.70
C ILE A 68 18.71 1.52 27.24
N ALA A 69 19.18 2.73 27.53
CA ALA A 69 18.49 3.96 27.13
C ALA A 69 18.37 4.07 25.60
N GLN A 70 19.44 3.76 24.88
CA GLN A 70 19.43 3.73 23.41
C GLN A 70 18.49 2.66 22.85
N GLY A 71 18.51 1.44 23.41
CA GLY A 71 17.61 0.37 23.01
C GLY A 71 16.14 0.73 23.24
N LYS A 72 15.82 1.33 24.39
CA LYS A 72 14.47 1.86 24.69
C LYS A 72 14.03 2.91 23.68
N SER A 73 14.91 3.86 23.35
CA SER A 73 14.62 4.87 22.32
C SER A 73 14.30 4.24 20.96
N LYS A 74 15.07 3.23 20.54
CA LYS A 74 14.81 2.48 19.31
C LYS A 74 13.44 1.78 19.31
N VAL A 75 13.09 1.12 20.42
CA VAL A 75 11.78 0.46 20.56
C VAL A 75 10.66 1.50 20.53
N THR A 76 10.79 2.60 21.24
CA THR A 76 9.79 3.69 21.22
C THR A 76 9.62 4.24 19.81
N ASN A 77 10.70 4.48 19.08
CA ASN A 77 10.64 4.97 17.70
C ASN A 77 9.97 3.96 16.76
N ALA A 78 10.23 2.65 16.95
CA ALA A 78 9.57 1.60 16.19
C ALA A 78 8.05 1.58 16.45
N ILE A 79 7.63 1.73 17.71
CA ILE A 79 6.21 1.79 18.09
C ILE A 79 5.55 3.04 17.52
N VAL A 80 6.20 4.21 17.60
CA VAL A 80 5.68 5.45 17.02
C VAL A 80 5.52 5.31 15.51
N GLY A 81 6.53 4.76 14.82
CA GLY A 81 6.45 4.47 13.38
C GLY A 81 5.31 3.52 13.04
N PHE A 82 5.10 2.48 13.85
CA PHE A 82 3.96 1.57 13.70
C PHE A 82 2.62 2.30 13.82
N ILE A 83 2.45 3.14 14.84
CA ILE A 83 1.21 3.92 15.04
C ILE A 83 0.96 4.86 13.85
N ILE A 84 2.00 5.48 13.31
CA ILE A 84 1.89 6.35 12.13
C ILE A 84 1.39 5.55 10.93
N VAL A 85 1.99 4.39 10.63
CA VAL A 85 1.55 3.54 9.50
C VAL A 85 0.13 3.03 9.73
N PHE A 86 -0.17 2.64 10.97
CA PHE A 86 -1.50 2.16 11.36
C PHE A 86 -2.57 3.24 11.18
N THR A 87 -2.32 4.47 11.60
CA THR A 87 -3.26 5.60 11.42
C THR A 87 -3.33 6.08 9.97
N ALA A 88 -2.22 6.04 9.24
CA ALA A 88 -2.18 6.38 7.82
C ALA A 88 -3.12 5.50 6.98
N PHE A 89 -3.27 4.21 7.33
CA PHE A 89 -4.25 3.32 6.70
C PHE A 89 -5.67 3.90 6.71
N TRP A 90 -6.14 4.32 7.89
CA TRP A 90 -7.48 4.88 8.06
C TRP A 90 -7.64 6.21 7.31
N ILE A 91 -6.60 7.05 7.32
CA ILE A 91 -6.59 8.32 6.61
C ILE A 91 -6.69 8.09 5.10
N VAL A 92 -5.87 7.19 4.54
CA VAL A 92 -5.89 6.88 3.11
C VAL A 92 -7.25 6.32 2.69
N GLN A 93 -7.84 5.44 3.49
CA GLN A 93 -9.17 4.90 3.21
C GLN A 93 -10.26 6.00 3.23
N GLY A 94 -10.22 6.90 4.21
CA GLY A 94 -11.14 8.05 4.26
C GLY A 94 -10.96 9.00 3.07
N MET A 95 -9.73 9.32 2.71
CA MET A 95 -9.43 10.17 1.55
C MET A 95 -9.84 9.53 0.22
N ALA A 96 -9.63 8.22 0.07
CA ALA A 96 -10.00 7.48 -1.14
C ALA A 96 -11.51 7.53 -1.40
N ILE A 97 -12.32 7.45 -0.35
CA ILE A 97 -13.78 7.57 -0.43
C ILE A 97 -14.18 8.99 -0.87
N VAL A 98 -13.61 10.03 -0.27
CA VAL A 98 -13.92 11.43 -0.58
C VAL A 98 -13.49 11.81 -2.00
N LEU A 99 -12.36 11.30 -2.46
CA LEU A 99 -11.81 11.58 -3.79
C LEU A 99 -12.37 10.68 -4.90
N GLY A 100 -13.24 9.72 -4.56
CA GLY A 100 -13.81 8.75 -5.52
C GLY A 100 -12.79 7.76 -6.10
N LEU A 101 -11.64 7.59 -5.44
CA LEU A 101 -10.53 6.76 -5.90
C LEU A 101 -10.70 5.32 -5.38
N ALA A 102 -11.60 4.56 -6.01
CA ALA A 102 -11.86 3.16 -5.65
C ALA A 102 -10.59 2.29 -5.69
N ASP A 103 -9.65 2.58 -6.60
CA ASP A 103 -8.39 1.85 -6.75
C ASP A 103 -7.46 1.95 -5.52
N LEU A 104 -7.59 3.00 -4.71
CA LEU A 104 -6.83 3.15 -3.46
C LEU A 104 -7.46 2.34 -2.31
N VAL A 105 -8.75 2.06 -2.37
CA VAL A 105 -9.43 1.19 -1.39
C VAL A 105 -9.14 -0.29 -1.71
N THR A 106 -9.05 -0.63 -3.00
CA THR A 106 -8.86 -2.02 -3.44
C THR A 106 -7.49 -2.61 -3.15
N ILE A 107 -6.46 -1.78 -2.86
CA ILE A 107 -5.16 -2.28 -2.40
C ILE A 107 -5.19 -2.79 -0.96
N PHE A 108 -6.21 -2.41 -0.19
CA PHE A 108 -6.36 -2.74 1.23
C PHE A 108 -7.48 -3.75 1.48
N GLY A 109 -8.44 -3.85 0.55
CA GLY A 109 -9.48 -4.88 0.56
C GLY A 109 -9.81 -5.28 -0.87
N GLN A 110 -9.70 -6.58 -1.18
CA GLN A 110 -10.28 -7.15 -2.39
C GLN A 110 -11.78 -6.92 -2.42
#